data_AF-A0AAV3FCZ0-F1
#
_entry.id   AF-A0AAV3FCZ0-F1
#
_cell.length_a   1.000
_cell.length_b   1.000
_cell.length_c   1.000
_cell.angle_alpha   90.00
_cell.angle_beta   90.00
_cell.angle_gamma   90.00
#
_symmetry.space_group_name_H-M   'P 1'
#
loop_
_entity.id
_entity.type
_entity.pdbx_description
1 polymer ?
#
loop_
_entity_poly.entity_id
_entity_poly.type
_entity_poly.pdbx_seq_one_letter_code
_entity_poly.pdbx_strand_id
1 'polypeptide(L)'
;MIKILVINILLSFILYIVMKLLRKNGANTILLISLSIPYVGFIILLFILICEKLVSTDHGREVLKRESKYEKSISLLVRAAELEHKKDLIAAEEALILNSNSVKRELIKDILKKDTYKYRTILLNALMDEDTETSHYAATAITQMKGKLTILIQKFEAEYEKNPKNQENADMFLKALKDYIESNIIDSKEIIKLKYMYRGVLEEYKQNFEFTETHFEELIKTCINLKEYKKALDYNHEFKEKFKYDIKPYILLLEIYYYLKDKKSFNDVILEIRNSSLKLDNYSLDLLRFWIEEEKDV
;
A
#
# COMPACT_ATOMS: atom_id res chain seq x y z
N MET A 1 43.89 -9.32 40.71
CA MET A 1 42.66 -8.64 40.25
C MET A 1 42.80 -7.13 40.13
N ILE A 2 43.18 -6.39 41.18
CA ILE A 2 43.23 -4.90 41.15
C ILE A 2 44.14 -4.34 40.05
N LYS A 3 45.32 -4.94 39.81
CA LYS A 3 46.24 -4.49 38.74
C LYS A 3 45.64 -4.54 37.32
N ILE A 4 44.75 -5.51 37.06
CA ILE A 4 44.10 -5.69 35.75
C ILE A 4 43.06 -4.59 35.49
N LEU A 5 42.31 -4.21 36.52
CA LEU A 5 41.33 -3.12 36.44
C LEU A 5 42.00 -1.77 36.20
N VAL A 6 43.13 -1.50 36.88
CA VAL A 6 43.88 -0.26 36.69
C VAL A 6 44.42 -0.15 35.26
N ILE A 7 44.92 -1.24 34.68
CA ILE A 7 45.41 -1.28 33.30
C ILE A 7 44.26 -1.02 32.31
N ASN A 8 43.08 -1.63 32.52
CA ASN A 8 41.94 -1.43 31.63
C ASN A 8 41.43 0.02 31.66
N ILE A 9 41.36 0.64 32.84
CA ILE A 9 40.94 2.04 32.99
C ILE A 9 41.90 2.99 32.26
N LEU A 10 43.22 2.77 32.41
CA LEU A 10 44.24 3.56 31.71
C LEU A 10 44.14 3.39 30.19
N LEU A 11 43.93 2.16 29.71
CA LEU A 11 43.82 1.87 28.27
C LEU A 11 42.57 2.51 27.65
N SER A 12 41.43 2.43 28.33
CA SER A 12 40.18 3.07 27.89
C SER A 12 40.30 4.60 27.85
N PHE A 13 41.02 5.20 28.80
CA PHE A 13 41.25 6.64 28.84
C PHE A 13 42.17 7.12 27.70
N ILE A 14 43.23 6.36 27.41
CA ILE A 14 44.12 6.63 26.26
C ILE A 14 43.33 6.53 24.95
N LEU A 15 42.49 5.51 24.78
CA LEU A 15 41.63 5.37 23.60
C LEU A 15 40.67 6.54 23.43
N TYR A 16 40.06 7.01 24.51
CA TYR A 16 39.16 8.15 24.48
C TYR A 16 39.87 9.42 24.00
N ILE A 17 41.09 9.66 24.50
CA ILE A 17 41.91 10.80 24.07
C ILE A 17 42.24 10.69 22.58
N VAL A 18 42.66 9.51 22.10
CA VAL A 18 42.96 9.28 20.68
C VAL A 18 41.72 9.51 19.80
N MET A 19 40.55 9.03 20.20
CA MET A 19 39.31 9.20 19.45
C MET A 19 38.83 10.66 19.40
N LYS A 20 39.05 11.41 20.49
CA LYS A 20 38.76 12.85 20.55
C LYS A 20 39.74 13.67 19.71
N LEU A 21 41.02 13.28 19.68
CA LEU A 21 42.04 13.85 18.78
C LEU A 21 41.71 13.58 17.30
N LEU A 22 41.17 12.40 16.98
CA LEU A 22 40.72 12.04 15.64
C LEU A 22 39.36 12.65 15.23
N ARG A 23 38.75 13.51 16.07
CA ARG A 23 37.46 14.19 15.82
C ARG A 23 36.31 13.25 15.39
N LYS A 24 36.29 12.00 15.86
CA LYS A 24 35.20 11.07 15.56
C LYS A 24 34.01 11.28 16.49
N ASN A 25 32.81 11.45 15.90
CA ASN A 25 31.56 11.57 16.65
C ASN A 25 31.21 10.22 17.30
N GLY A 26 30.90 10.22 18.60
CA GLY A 26 30.61 9.02 19.39
C GLY A 26 31.69 8.60 20.40
N ALA A 27 32.74 9.40 20.61
CA ALA A 27 33.80 9.09 21.57
C ALA A 27 33.28 8.79 23.00
N ASN A 28 32.19 9.45 23.43
CA ASN A 28 31.60 9.26 24.74
C ASN A 28 30.87 7.91 24.88
N THR A 29 30.19 7.43 23.83
CA THR A 29 29.50 6.12 23.87
C THR A 29 30.49 4.96 23.84
N ILE A 30 31.59 5.14 23.11
CA ILE A 30 32.69 4.18 23.01
C ILE A 30 33.42 4.00 24.35
N LEU A 31 33.63 5.08 25.11
CA LEU A 31 34.21 5.01 26.46
C LEU A 31 33.31 4.21 27.41
N LEU A 32 31.99 4.41 27.35
CA LEU A 32 31.03 3.69 28.20
C LEU A 32 31.06 2.17 27.96
N ILE A 33 31.15 1.77 26.69
CA ILE A 33 31.21 0.36 26.27
C ILE A 33 32.57 -0.25 26.65
N SER A 34 33.67 0.47 26.44
CA SER A 34 35.02 -0.01 26.74
C SER A 34 35.27 -0.17 28.26
N LEU A 35 34.66 0.67 29.09
CA LEU A 35 34.75 0.58 30.54
C LEU A 35 33.97 -0.63 31.09
N SER A 36 32.86 -0.99 30.44
CA SER A 36 31.95 -2.04 30.91
C SER A 36 32.45 -3.46 30.62
N ILE A 37 33.29 -3.65 29.59
CA ILE A 37 33.78 -4.97 29.18
C ILE A 37 35.31 -4.92 28.93
N PRO A 38 36.13 -5.36 29.91
CA PRO A 38 37.58 -5.39 29.77
C PRO A 38 38.03 -6.27 28.59
N TYR A 39 39.04 -5.81 27.84
CA TYR A 39 39.68 -6.48 26.70
C TYR A 39 38.82 -6.71 25.44
N VAL A 40 37.56 -7.17 25.57
CA VAL A 40 36.68 -7.45 24.41
C VAL A 40 36.26 -6.16 23.71
N GLY A 41 35.98 -5.09 24.47
CA GLY A 41 35.63 -3.79 23.90
C GLY A 41 36.77 -3.20 23.05
N PHE A 42 38.02 -3.46 23.43
CA PHE A 42 39.20 -3.01 22.67
C PHE A 42 39.30 -3.74 21.31
N ILE A 43 39.05 -5.05 21.29
CA ILE A 43 39.09 -5.88 20.09
C ILE A 43 37.99 -5.46 19.10
N ILE A 44 36.76 -5.23 19.58
CA ILE A 44 35.64 -4.78 18.74
C ILE A 44 35.93 -3.41 18.14
N LEU A 45 36.54 -2.50 18.90
CA LEU A 45 36.90 -1.17 18.39
C LEU A 45 38.03 -1.22 17.35
N LEU A 46 39.06 -2.04 17.58
CA LEU A 46 40.09 -2.28 16.57
C LEU A 46 39.47 -2.85 15.29
N PHE A 47 38.55 -3.80 15.41
CA PHE A 47 37.84 -4.36 14.28
C PHE A 47 37.03 -3.29 13.52
N ILE A 48 36.27 -2.44 14.22
CA ILE A 48 35.52 -1.33 13.61
C ILE A 48 36.47 -0.35 12.90
N LEU A 49 37.59 0.01 13.51
CA LEU A 49 38.56 0.93 12.89
C LEU A 49 39.23 0.33 11.65
N ILE A 50 39.51 -0.97 11.67
CA ILE A 50 40.06 -1.70 10.53
C ILE A 50 39.02 -1.80 9.40
N CYS A 51 37.78 -2.17 9.72
CA CYS A 51 36.66 -2.20 8.77
C CYS A 51 36.40 -0.82 8.17
N GLU A 52 36.41 0.23 8.98
CA GLU A 52 36.19 1.59 8.50
C GLU A 52 37.32 2.03 7.58
N LYS A 53 38.58 1.66 7.85
CA LYS A 53 39.73 1.95 6.98
C LYS A 53 39.71 1.12 5.69
N LEU A 54 39.24 -0.13 5.73
CA LEU A 54 39.05 -1.00 4.56
C LEU A 54 37.89 -0.56 3.66
N VAL A 55 36.83 0.02 4.23
CA VAL A 55 35.66 0.55 3.50
C VAL A 55 35.86 2.02 3.07
N SER A 56 36.95 2.68 3.50
CA SER A 56 37.29 4.07 3.16
C SER A 56 37.97 4.22 1.80
N THR A 57 37.43 3.61 0.74
CA THR A 57 37.63 4.12 -0.63
C THR A 57 36.69 5.30 -0.83
N ASP A 58 37.26 6.46 -1.18
CA ASP A 58 36.66 7.80 -1.08
C ASP A 58 35.30 7.99 -1.81
N HIS A 59 34.94 7.10 -2.73
CA HIS A 59 33.70 7.19 -3.51
C HIS A 59 32.43 6.73 -2.78
N GLY A 60 32.51 5.83 -1.80
CA GLY A 60 31.31 5.21 -1.20
C GLY A 60 30.55 6.11 -0.22
N ARG A 61 31.26 6.97 0.52
CA ARG A 61 30.65 7.78 1.61
C ARG A 61 29.96 9.07 1.14
N GLU A 62 30.38 9.66 0.02
CA GLU A 62 29.70 10.83 -0.54
C GLU A 62 28.39 10.44 -1.25
N VAL A 63 28.37 9.31 -1.95
CA VAL A 63 27.17 8.81 -2.65
C VAL A 63 26.08 8.44 -1.65
N LEU A 64 26.40 7.68 -0.60
CA LEU A 64 25.44 7.29 0.45
C LEU A 64 24.85 8.49 1.23
N LYS A 65 25.64 9.55 1.45
CA LYS A 65 25.15 10.76 2.12
C LYS A 65 24.30 11.65 1.20
N ARG A 66 24.58 11.67 -0.10
CA ARG A 66 23.77 12.40 -1.08
C ARG A 66 22.44 11.69 -1.34
N GLU A 67 22.44 10.37 -1.52
CA GLU A 67 21.23 9.57 -1.72
C GLU A 67 20.29 9.68 -0.51
N SER A 68 20.79 9.47 0.72
CA SER A 68 19.96 9.59 1.93
C SER A 68 19.41 10.99 2.19
N LYS A 69 20.14 12.06 1.83
CA LYS A 69 19.64 13.43 1.96
C LYS A 69 18.59 13.75 0.89
N TYR A 70 18.79 13.26 -0.33
CA TYR A 70 17.85 13.44 -1.44
C TYR A 70 16.54 12.70 -1.21
N GLU A 71 16.61 11.42 -0.81
CA GLU A 71 15.46 10.58 -0.49
C GLU A 71 14.66 11.12 0.71
N LYS A 72 15.36 11.63 1.74
CA LYS A 72 14.72 12.31 2.88
C LYS A 72 14.07 13.64 2.49
N SER A 73 14.67 14.41 1.58
CA SER A 73 14.06 15.65 1.10
C SER A 73 12.84 15.40 0.21
N ILE A 74 12.88 14.38 -0.66
CA ILE A 74 11.74 13.99 -1.48
C ILE A 74 10.59 13.50 -0.60
N SER A 75 10.85 12.62 0.36
CA SER A 75 9.80 12.12 1.26
C SER A 75 9.14 13.23 2.09
N LEU A 76 9.90 14.25 2.53
CA LEU A 76 9.33 15.40 3.24
C LEU A 76 8.51 16.30 2.31
N LEU A 77 8.93 16.50 1.06
CA LEU A 77 8.19 17.28 0.06
C LEU A 77 6.90 16.57 -0.35
N VAL A 78 6.95 15.26 -0.60
CA VAL A 78 5.78 14.42 -0.90
C VAL A 78 4.79 14.49 0.27
N ARG A 79 5.26 14.31 1.50
CA ARG A 79 4.41 14.38 2.69
C ARG A 79 3.81 15.78 2.90
N ALA A 80 4.55 16.84 2.60
CA ALA A 80 4.06 18.22 2.67
C ALA A 80 2.97 18.47 1.61
N ALA A 81 3.18 18.01 0.37
CA ALA A 81 2.20 18.09 -0.70
C ALA A 81 0.94 17.28 -0.39
N GLU A 82 1.06 16.09 0.19
CA GLU A 82 -0.06 15.28 0.67
C GLU A 82 -0.85 15.99 1.79
N LEU A 83 -0.14 16.63 2.73
CA LEU A 83 -0.76 17.40 3.81
C LEU A 83 -1.52 18.63 3.29
N GLU A 84 -0.93 19.36 2.35
CA GLU A 84 -1.57 20.51 1.70
C GLU A 84 -2.80 20.06 0.89
N HIS A 85 -2.65 18.98 0.12
CA HIS A 85 -3.75 18.36 -0.60
C HIS A 85 -4.91 17.95 0.32
N LYS A 86 -4.58 17.33 1.47
CA LYS A 86 -5.58 16.93 2.46
C LYS A 86 -6.28 18.13 3.09
N LYS A 87 -5.54 19.21 3.38
CA LYS A 87 -6.11 20.47 3.90
C LYS A 87 -7.09 21.10 2.90
N ASP A 88 -6.72 21.15 1.62
CA ASP A 88 -7.61 21.68 0.57
C ASP A 88 -8.93 20.90 0.49
N LEU A 89 -8.86 19.56 0.57
CA LEU A 89 -10.06 18.71 0.53
C LEU A 89 -10.94 18.93 1.76
N ILE A 90 -10.34 18.94 2.96
CA ILE A 90 -11.09 19.17 4.21
C ILE A 90 -11.76 20.54 4.17
N ALA A 91 -11.03 21.59 3.77
CA ALA A 91 -11.57 22.94 3.69
C ALA A 91 -12.74 23.02 2.68
N ALA A 92 -12.65 22.33 1.55
CA ALA A 92 -13.72 22.27 0.57
C ALA A 92 -14.94 21.47 1.10
N GLU A 93 -14.73 20.36 1.81
CA GLU A 93 -15.82 19.59 2.45
C GLU A 93 -16.53 20.43 3.53
N GLU A 94 -15.78 21.09 4.42
CA GLU A 94 -16.33 21.99 5.43
C GLU A 94 -17.10 23.14 4.79
N ALA A 95 -16.55 23.71 3.70
CA ALA A 95 -17.21 24.80 3.00
C ALA A 95 -18.53 24.36 2.33
N LEU A 96 -18.60 23.14 1.80
CA LEU A 96 -19.83 22.59 1.25
C LEU A 96 -20.90 22.38 2.33
N ILE A 97 -20.51 22.02 3.55
CA ILE A 97 -21.44 21.72 4.65
C ILE A 97 -21.90 22.98 5.39
N LEU A 98 -20.97 23.89 5.72
CA LEU A 98 -21.20 24.94 6.72
C LEU A 98 -21.49 26.33 6.14
N ASN A 99 -21.23 26.57 4.86
CA ASN A 99 -21.35 27.91 4.28
C ASN A 99 -22.66 28.16 3.52
N SER A 100 -22.89 29.43 3.15
CA SER A 100 -24.00 29.87 2.33
C SER A 100 -23.95 29.33 0.90
N ASN A 101 -25.11 29.25 0.25
CA ASN A 101 -25.23 28.75 -1.14
C ASN A 101 -24.31 29.50 -2.12
N SER A 102 -24.08 30.80 -1.93
CA SER A 102 -23.15 31.58 -2.76
C SER A 102 -21.72 31.02 -2.74
N VAL A 103 -21.21 30.70 -1.54
CA VAL A 103 -19.86 30.15 -1.34
C VAL A 103 -19.79 28.73 -1.89
N LYS A 104 -20.84 27.91 -1.68
CA LYS A 104 -20.90 26.56 -2.25
C LYS A 104 -20.83 26.58 -3.78
N ARG A 105 -21.60 27.46 -4.44
CA ARG A 105 -21.57 27.60 -5.90
C ARG A 105 -20.20 28.03 -6.42
N GLU A 106 -19.54 28.97 -5.75
CA GLU A 106 -18.19 29.41 -6.10
C GLU A 106 -17.17 28.29 -5.94
N LEU A 107 -17.24 27.54 -4.83
CA LEU A 107 -16.42 26.36 -4.60
C LEU A 107 -16.56 25.34 -5.73
N ILE A 108 -17.78 24.96 -6.10
CA ILE A 108 -18.00 23.99 -7.19
C ILE A 108 -17.48 24.54 -8.53
N LYS A 109 -17.68 25.84 -8.82
CA LYS A 109 -17.14 26.49 -10.03
C LYS A 109 -15.61 26.47 -10.06
N ASP A 110 -14.95 26.62 -8.92
CA ASP A 110 -13.50 26.55 -8.85
C ASP A 110 -12.96 25.12 -8.93
N ILE A 111 -13.68 24.15 -8.37
CA ILE A 111 -13.39 22.72 -8.56
C ILE A 111 -13.47 22.36 -10.05
N LEU A 112 -14.46 22.87 -10.79
CA LEU A 112 -14.61 22.64 -12.23
C LEU A 112 -13.43 23.12 -13.09
N LYS A 113 -12.68 24.12 -12.62
CA LYS A 113 -11.47 24.63 -13.30
C LYS A 113 -10.22 23.80 -12.96
N LYS A 114 -10.29 22.99 -11.91
CA LYS A 114 -9.19 22.14 -11.40
C LYS A 114 -9.37 20.70 -11.91
N ASP A 115 -8.54 19.80 -11.40
CA ASP A 115 -8.74 18.36 -11.59
C ASP A 115 -9.97 17.90 -10.83
N THR A 116 -11.07 17.66 -11.56
CA THR A 116 -12.35 17.25 -10.98
C THR A 116 -12.27 15.87 -10.32
N TYR A 117 -11.36 14.98 -10.75
CA TYR A 117 -11.23 13.64 -10.18
C TYR A 117 -10.72 13.67 -8.74
N LYS A 118 -9.83 14.62 -8.42
CA LYS A 118 -9.36 14.89 -7.04
C LYS A 118 -10.52 15.24 -6.10
N TYR A 119 -11.49 16.01 -6.58
CA TYR A 119 -12.62 16.50 -5.78
C TYR A 119 -13.89 15.67 -5.98
N ARG A 120 -13.81 14.47 -6.54
CA ARG A 120 -14.98 13.64 -6.88
C ARG A 120 -15.92 13.39 -5.69
N THR A 121 -15.39 13.15 -4.49
CA THR A 121 -16.20 12.92 -3.28
C THR A 121 -17.02 14.17 -2.92
N ILE A 122 -16.42 15.35 -3.03
CA ILE A 122 -17.09 16.63 -2.77
C ILE A 122 -18.19 16.87 -3.82
N LEU A 123 -17.88 16.58 -5.09
CA LEU A 123 -18.87 16.66 -6.17
C LEU A 123 -20.02 15.69 -5.98
N LEU A 124 -19.75 14.46 -5.54
CA LEU A 124 -20.80 13.48 -5.22
C LEU A 124 -21.68 13.94 -4.06
N ASN A 125 -21.09 14.51 -2.99
CA ASN A 125 -21.85 15.06 -1.88
C ASN A 125 -22.71 16.25 -2.32
N ALA A 126 -22.18 17.11 -3.19
CA ALA A 126 -22.89 18.27 -3.72
C ALA A 126 -24.10 17.92 -4.60
N LEU A 127 -24.20 16.68 -5.12
CA LEU A 127 -25.41 16.21 -5.81
C LEU A 127 -26.66 16.22 -4.92
N MET A 128 -26.46 16.03 -3.62
CA MET A 128 -27.54 15.97 -2.62
C MET A 128 -27.74 17.31 -1.90
N ASP A 129 -27.09 18.40 -2.38
CA ASP A 129 -27.24 19.73 -1.78
C ASP A 129 -28.64 20.31 -2.05
N GLU A 130 -29.20 21.00 -1.06
CA GLU A 130 -30.52 21.65 -1.16
C GLU A 130 -30.55 22.76 -2.22
N ASP A 131 -29.40 23.39 -2.49
CA ASP A 131 -29.27 24.39 -3.52
C ASP A 131 -29.26 23.76 -4.93
N THR A 132 -30.30 24.04 -5.69
CA THR A 132 -30.49 23.46 -7.03
C THR A 132 -29.39 23.83 -8.03
N GLU A 133 -28.78 25.01 -7.90
CA GLU A 133 -27.67 25.44 -8.76
C GLU A 133 -26.38 24.68 -8.42
N THR A 134 -26.08 24.51 -7.12
CA THR A 134 -24.94 23.73 -6.63
C THR A 134 -25.03 22.27 -7.07
N SER A 135 -26.19 21.63 -6.87
CA SER A 135 -26.41 20.25 -7.32
C SER A 135 -26.39 20.12 -8.85
N HIS A 136 -26.88 21.11 -9.59
CA HIS A 136 -26.78 21.12 -11.06
C HIS A 136 -25.33 21.21 -11.56
N TYR A 137 -24.50 22.06 -10.96
CA TYR A 137 -23.08 22.14 -11.31
C TYR A 137 -22.34 20.84 -10.99
N ALA A 138 -22.62 20.25 -9.83
CA ALA A 138 -22.08 18.96 -9.44
C ALA A 138 -22.47 17.85 -10.43
N ALA A 139 -23.75 17.79 -10.82
CA ALA A 139 -24.25 16.83 -11.81
C ALA A 139 -23.55 16.99 -13.17
N THR A 140 -23.33 18.23 -13.61
CA THR A 140 -22.60 18.52 -14.85
C THR A 140 -21.16 18.03 -14.76
N ALA A 141 -20.48 18.28 -13.63
CA ALA A 141 -19.10 17.84 -13.39
C ALA A 141 -18.96 16.32 -13.42
N ILE A 142 -19.84 15.61 -12.70
CA ILE A 142 -19.85 14.15 -12.63
C ILE A 142 -20.16 13.55 -14.00
N THR A 143 -21.11 14.12 -14.75
CA THR A 143 -21.45 13.65 -16.10
C THR A 143 -20.27 13.80 -17.05
N GLN A 144 -19.56 14.93 -17.00
CA GLN A 144 -18.34 15.12 -17.79
C GLN A 144 -17.24 14.14 -17.40
N MET A 145 -17.08 13.86 -16.10
CA MET A 145 -16.11 12.89 -15.60
C MET A 145 -16.42 11.47 -16.07
N LYS A 146 -17.68 11.03 -15.98
CA LYS A 146 -18.16 9.76 -16.54
C LYS A 146 -17.84 9.68 -18.02
N GLY A 147 -18.16 10.73 -18.79
CA GLY A 147 -17.85 10.78 -20.24
C GLY A 147 -16.37 10.59 -20.55
N LYS A 148 -15.47 11.25 -19.81
CA LYS A 148 -14.01 11.09 -19.98
C LYS A 148 -13.55 9.66 -19.68
N LEU A 149 -14.02 9.06 -18.59
CA LEU A 149 -13.64 7.69 -18.21
C LEU A 149 -14.19 6.66 -19.21
N THR A 150 -15.43 6.83 -19.68
CA THR A 150 -16.01 5.98 -20.72
C THR A 150 -15.21 6.04 -22.02
N ILE A 151 -14.77 7.23 -22.46
CA ILE A 151 -13.92 7.37 -23.66
C ILE A 151 -12.56 6.67 -23.45
N LEU A 152 -11.97 6.79 -22.26
CA LEU A 152 -10.71 6.12 -21.93
C LEU A 152 -10.85 4.60 -21.98
N ILE A 153 -11.93 4.05 -21.40
CA ILE A 153 -12.23 2.61 -21.49
C ILE A 153 -12.37 2.18 -22.94
N GLN A 154 -13.20 2.86 -23.73
CA GLN A 154 -13.43 2.51 -25.14
C GLN A 154 -12.14 2.53 -25.96
N LYS A 155 -11.25 3.49 -25.67
CA LYS A 155 -9.94 3.57 -26.32
C LYS A 155 -9.10 2.33 -26.00
N PHE A 156 -8.96 1.98 -24.72
CA PHE A 156 -8.14 0.84 -24.32
C PHE A 156 -8.75 -0.51 -24.69
N GLU A 157 -10.08 -0.61 -24.70
CA GLU A 157 -10.82 -1.76 -25.23
C GLU A 157 -10.46 -1.98 -26.70
N ALA A 158 -10.54 -0.94 -27.53
CA ALA A 158 -10.19 -1.03 -28.95
C ALA A 158 -8.69 -1.35 -29.18
N GLU A 159 -7.79 -0.86 -28.33
CA GLU A 159 -6.36 -1.19 -28.39
C GLU A 159 -6.09 -2.64 -27.96
N TYR A 160 -6.80 -3.14 -26.96
CA TYR A 160 -6.75 -4.54 -26.53
C TYR A 160 -7.29 -5.47 -27.62
N GLU A 161 -8.45 -5.19 -28.20
CA GLU A 161 -9.06 -6.00 -29.27
C GLU A 161 -8.18 -6.10 -30.52
N LYS A 162 -7.45 -5.03 -30.87
CA LYS A 162 -6.52 -5.04 -32.01
C LYS A 162 -5.33 -5.96 -31.81
N ASN A 163 -4.85 -6.09 -30.57
CA ASN A 163 -3.73 -6.97 -30.26
C ASN A 163 -3.87 -7.59 -28.86
N PRO A 164 -4.71 -8.63 -28.71
CA PRO A 164 -4.99 -9.25 -27.40
C PRO A 164 -3.78 -9.94 -26.78
N LYS A 165 -2.75 -10.24 -27.58
CA LYS A 165 -1.49 -10.86 -27.14
C LYS A 165 -0.44 -9.84 -26.69
N ASN A 166 -0.76 -8.54 -26.72
CA ASN A 166 0.11 -7.53 -26.12
C ASN A 166 -0.25 -7.34 -24.64
N GLN A 167 0.66 -7.76 -23.76
CA GLN A 167 0.49 -7.64 -22.32
C GLN A 167 0.25 -6.18 -21.88
N GLU A 168 0.96 -5.23 -22.48
CA GLU A 168 0.86 -3.82 -22.12
C GLU A 168 -0.55 -3.25 -22.40
N ASN A 169 -1.16 -3.65 -23.51
CA ASN A 169 -2.52 -3.23 -23.84
C ASN A 169 -3.54 -3.81 -22.84
N ALA A 170 -3.35 -5.06 -22.44
CA ALA A 170 -4.20 -5.71 -21.45
C ALA A 170 -4.05 -5.06 -20.07
N ASP A 171 -2.82 -4.74 -19.65
CA ASP A 171 -2.52 -4.04 -18.40
C ASP A 171 -3.16 -2.63 -18.38
N MET A 172 -3.02 -1.87 -19.47
CA MET A 172 -3.66 -0.55 -19.58
C MET A 172 -5.18 -0.63 -19.52
N PHE A 173 -5.77 -1.64 -20.17
CA PHE A 173 -7.22 -1.82 -20.17
C PHE A 173 -7.74 -2.25 -18.79
N LEU A 174 -7.09 -3.22 -18.14
CA LEU A 174 -7.39 -3.64 -16.77
C LEU A 174 -7.28 -2.45 -15.80
N LYS A 175 -6.22 -1.63 -15.93
CA LYS A 175 -6.05 -0.44 -15.10
C LYS A 175 -7.18 0.56 -15.31
N ALA A 176 -7.56 0.86 -16.55
CA ALA A 176 -8.65 1.79 -16.84
C ALA A 176 -10.00 1.30 -16.29
N LEU A 177 -10.27 -0.01 -16.41
CA LEU A 177 -11.46 -0.64 -15.82
C LEU A 177 -11.46 -0.52 -14.30
N LYS A 178 -10.33 -0.85 -13.66
CA LYS A 178 -10.18 -0.78 -12.20
C LYS A 178 -10.35 0.66 -11.69
N ASP A 179 -9.67 1.62 -12.30
CA ASP A 179 -9.75 3.04 -11.93
C ASP A 179 -11.19 3.56 -12.05
N TYR A 180 -11.94 3.11 -13.07
CA TYR A 180 -13.34 3.49 -13.20
C TYR A 180 -14.22 2.81 -12.14
N ILE A 181 -14.07 1.49 -11.91
CA ILE A 181 -14.81 0.76 -10.87
C ILE A 181 -14.58 1.38 -9.47
N GLU A 182 -13.36 1.78 -9.15
CA GLU A 182 -12.98 2.36 -7.85
C GLU A 182 -13.29 3.86 -7.72
N SER A 183 -13.67 4.54 -8.82
CA SER A 183 -13.96 5.98 -8.82
C SER A 183 -15.15 6.38 -7.96
N ASN A 184 -16.06 5.44 -7.65
CA ASN A 184 -17.31 5.65 -6.90
C ASN A 184 -18.30 6.65 -7.53
N ILE A 185 -18.10 7.03 -8.80
CA ILE A 185 -19.02 7.96 -9.50
C ILE A 185 -20.11 7.24 -10.30
N ILE A 186 -20.04 5.91 -10.41
CA ILE A 186 -20.87 5.10 -11.30
C ILE A 186 -22.09 4.53 -10.57
N ASP A 187 -23.17 4.29 -11.32
CA ASP A 187 -24.38 3.68 -10.79
C ASP A 187 -24.18 2.16 -10.59
N SER A 188 -24.89 1.58 -9.62
CA SER A 188 -24.72 0.16 -9.23
C SER A 188 -24.84 -0.84 -10.38
N LYS A 189 -25.73 -0.59 -11.35
CA LYS A 189 -25.91 -1.46 -12.53
C LYS A 189 -24.72 -1.42 -13.49
N GLU A 190 -24.13 -0.25 -13.70
CA GLU A 190 -23.00 -0.07 -14.61
C GLU A 190 -21.71 -0.61 -14.00
N ILE A 191 -21.52 -0.45 -12.68
CA ILE A 191 -20.42 -1.09 -11.93
C ILE A 191 -20.43 -2.61 -12.14
N ILE A 192 -21.59 -3.25 -12.08
CA ILE A 192 -21.70 -4.70 -12.28
C ILE A 192 -21.21 -5.10 -13.69
N LYS A 193 -21.60 -4.35 -14.73
CA LYS A 193 -21.15 -4.62 -16.12
C LYS A 193 -19.64 -4.47 -16.25
N LEU A 194 -19.05 -3.42 -15.68
CA LEU A 194 -17.62 -3.20 -15.70
C LEU A 194 -16.86 -4.30 -14.93
N LYS A 195 -17.39 -4.78 -13.80
CA LYS A 195 -16.81 -5.91 -13.06
C LYS A 195 -16.85 -7.21 -13.88
N TYR A 196 -17.92 -7.46 -14.62
CA TYR A 196 -17.98 -8.61 -15.54
C TYR A 196 -16.94 -8.51 -16.66
N MET A 197 -16.79 -7.32 -17.26
CA MET A 197 -15.77 -7.07 -18.28
C MET A 197 -14.36 -7.24 -17.72
N TYR A 198 -14.07 -6.63 -16.57
CA TYR A 198 -12.80 -6.75 -15.86
C TYR A 198 -12.43 -8.20 -15.54
N ARG A 199 -13.39 -8.99 -15.05
CA ARG A 199 -13.19 -10.44 -14.83
C ARG A 199 -12.86 -11.16 -16.15
N GLY A 200 -13.59 -10.88 -17.23
CA GLY A 200 -13.36 -11.48 -18.54
C GLY A 200 -11.94 -11.21 -19.06
N VAL A 201 -11.49 -9.96 -18.96
CA VAL A 201 -10.13 -9.58 -19.37
C VAL A 201 -9.08 -10.28 -18.49
N LEU A 202 -9.30 -10.41 -17.17
CA LEU A 202 -8.40 -11.17 -16.29
C LEU A 202 -8.36 -12.67 -16.65
N GLU A 203 -9.51 -13.27 -16.98
CA GLU A 203 -9.60 -14.67 -17.42
C GLU A 203 -8.84 -14.89 -18.73
N GLU A 204 -8.93 -13.97 -19.69
CA GLU A 204 -8.15 -14.00 -20.94
C GLU A 204 -6.66 -13.72 -20.71
N TYR A 205 -6.33 -12.76 -19.85
CA TYR A 205 -4.96 -12.44 -19.48
C TYR A 205 -4.26 -13.67 -18.91
N LYS A 206 -4.96 -14.43 -18.06
CA LYS A 206 -4.47 -15.68 -17.48
C LYS A 206 -4.12 -16.75 -18.53
N GLN A 207 -4.85 -16.80 -19.64
CA GLN A 207 -4.60 -17.77 -20.71
C GLN A 207 -3.39 -17.40 -21.57
N ASN A 208 -3.06 -16.11 -21.66
CA ASN A 208 -2.06 -15.58 -22.59
C ASN A 208 -0.74 -15.17 -21.90
N PHE A 209 -0.77 -14.86 -20.60
CA PHE A 209 0.36 -14.28 -19.87
C PHE A 209 0.57 -14.92 -18.50
N GLU A 210 1.70 -14.60 -17.86
CA GLU A 210 1.99 -15.07 -16.52
C GLU A 210 1.12 -14.34 -15.47
N PHE A 211 0.29 -15.12 -14.78
CA PHE A 211 -0.52 -14.63 -13.66
C PHE A 211 0.32 -14.51 -12.38
N THR A 212 0.42 -13.29 -11.85
CA THR A 212 1.04 -12.99 -10.55
C THR A 212 0.03 -13.14 -9.40
N GLU A 213 0.51 -13.08 -8.14
CA GLU A 213 -0.34 -13.08 -6.94
C GLU A 213 -1.42 -12.00 -6.98
N THR A 214 -1.07 -10.79 -7.43
CA THR A 214 -2.01 -9.65 -7.48
C THR A 214 -3.15 -9.90 -8.46
N HIS A 215 -2.86 -10.52 -9.62
CA HIS A 215 -3.89 -10.86 -10.60
C HIS A 215 -4.88 -11.90 -10.06
N PHE A 216 -4.39 -12.91 -9.33
CA PHE A 216 -5.26 -13.87 -8.65
C PHE A 216 -6.15 -13.19 -7.62
N GLU A 217 -5.57 -12.35 -6.76
CA GLU A 217 -6.31 -11.62 -5.74
C GLU A 217 -7.42 -10.75 -6.36
N GLU A 218 -7.09 -9.98 -7.41
CA GLU A 218 -8.05 -9.13 -8.14
C GLU A 218 -9.17 -9.96 -8.80
N LEU A 219 -8.83 -11.08 -9.43
CA LEU A 219 -9.80 -11.98 -10.06
C LEU A 219 -10.77 -12.56 -9.04
N ILE A 220 -10.24 -13.11 -7.93
CA ILE A 220 -11.03 -13.77 -6.88
C ILE A 220 -11.92 -12.74 -6.17
N LYS A 221 -11.37 -11.57 -5.80
CA LYS A 221 -12.15 -10.49 -5.20
C LYS A 221 -13.26 -10.02 -6.14
N THR A 222 -12.99 -9.94 -7.45
CA THR A 222 -14.02 -9.59 -8.44
C THR A 222 -15.13 -10.64 -8.48
N CYS A 223 -14.81 -11.93 -8.45
CA CYS A 223 -15.80 -13.02 -8.35
C CYS A 223 -16.63 -12.95 -7.07
N ILE A 224 -16.01 -12.69 -5.91
CA ILE A 224 -16.70 -12.52 -4.61
C ILE A 224 -17.69 -11.35 -4.70
N ASN A 225 -17.24 -10.21 -5.25
CA ASN A 225 -18.07 -9.02 -5.47
C ASN A 225 -19.27 -9.28 -6.38
N LEU A 226 -19.10 -10.13 -7.40
CA LEU A 226 -20.17 -10.56 -8.30
C LEU A 226 -21.03 -11.69 -7.72
N LYS A 227 -20.75 -12.15 -6.48
CA LYS A 227 -21.40 -13.28 -5.80
C LYS A 227 -21.25 -14.61 -6.54
N GLU A 228 -20.21 -14.74 -7.37
CA GLU A 228 -19.88 -15.97 -8.09
C GLU A 228 -18.91 -16.83 -7.27
N TYR A 229 -19.36 -17.25 -6.09
CA TYR A 229 -18.52 -17.94 -5.09
C TYR A 229 -17.91 -19.24 -5.60
N LYS A 230 -18.62 -19.99 -6.46
CA LYS A 230 -18.09 -21.24 -7.04
C LYS A 230 -16.83 -20.99 -7.88
N LYS A 231 -16.86 -20.00 -8.77
CA LYS A 231 -15.69 -19.62 -9.56
C LYS A 231 -14.58 -19.05 -8.69
N ALA A 232 -14.95 -18.28 -7.66
CA ALA A 232 -13.98 -17.77 -6.70
C ALA A 232 -13.21 -18.91 -6.00
N LEU A 233 -13.90 -19.99 -5.60
CA LEU A 233 -13.26 -21.19 -5.07
C LEU A 233 -12.33 -21.85 -6.09
N ASP A 234 -12.79 -22.07 -7.31
CA ASP A 234 -11.99 -22.71 -8.37
C ASP A 234 -10.69 -21.95 -8.62
N TYR A 235 -10.76 -20.63 -8.79
CA TYR A 235 -9.58 -19.78 -8.97
C TYR A 235 -8.69 -19.73 -7.74
N ASN A 236 -9.27 -19.76 -6.55
CA ASN A 236 -8.48 -19.74 -5.33
C ASN A 236 -7.76 -21.07 -5.06
N HIS A 237 -8.37 -22.21 -5.42
CA HIS A 237 -7.68 -23.50 -5.36
C HIS A 237 -6.44 -23.51 -6.28
N GLU A 238 -6.57 -22.96 -7.48
CA GLU A 238 -5.43 -22.78 -8.38
C GLU A 238 -4.38 -21.80 -7.82
N PHE A 239 -4.83 -20.69 -7.23
CA PHE A 239 -3.94 -19.72 -6.59
C PHE A 239 -3.12 -20.38 -5.46
N LYS A 240 -3.78 -21.18 -4.62
CA LYS A 240 -3.15 -21.93 -3.53
C LYS A 240 -2.16 -22.98 -4.04
N GLU A 241 -2.48 -23.70 -5.12
CA GLU A 241 -1.55 -24.68 -5.71
C GLU A 241 -0.29 -24.00 -6.29
N LYS A 242 -0.44 -22.83 -6.91
CA LYS A 242 0.68 -22.09 -7.49
C LYS A 242 1.54 -21.39 -6.42
N PHE A 243 0.93 -20.91 -5.33
CA PHE A 243 1.60 -20.15 -4.26
C PHE A 243 1.41 -20.79 -2.87
N LYS A 244 1.94 -22.01 -2.71
CA LYS A 244 1.72 -22.85 -1.50
C LYS A 244 2.19 -22.24 -0.18
N TYR A 245 3.13 -21.30 -0.23
CA TYR A 245 3.72 -20.66 0.94
C TYR A 245 3.16 -19.26 1.25
N ASP A 246 2.21 -18.79 0.44
CA ASP A 246 1.53 -17.52 0.68
C ASP A 246 0.29 -17.74 1.56
N ILE A 247 0.03 -16.79 2.47
CA ILE A 247 -1.15 -16.79 3.34
C ILE A 247 -2.39 -16.23 2.62
N LYS A 248 -2.21 -15.38 1.60
CA LYS A 248 -3.32 -14.72 0.88
C LYS A 248 -4.37 -15.69 0.32
N PRO A 249 -4.01 -16.83 -0.33
CA PRO A 249 -5.01 -17.77 -0.81
C PRO A 249 -5.89 -18.33 0.32
N TYR A 250 -5.35 -18.51 1.52
CA TYR A 250 -6.12 -19.00 2.66
C TYR A 250 -7.07 -17.94 3.20
N ILE A 251 -6.63 -16.68 3.29
CA ILE A 251 -7.50 -15.56 3.72
C ILE A 251 -8.68 -15.40 2.75
N LEU A 252 -8.43 -15.50 1.44
CA LEU A 252 -9.48 -15.45 0.44
C LEU A 252 -10.45 -16.64 0.55
N LEU A 253 -9.99 -17.86 0.89
CA LEU A 253 -10.89 -18.98 1.20
C LEU A 253 -11.79 -18.68 2.39
N LEU A 254 -11.22 -18.14 3.48
CA LEU A 254 -11.98 -17.78 4.68
C LEU A 254 -13.07 -16.76 4.32
N GLU A 255 -12.73 -15.74 3.53
CA GLU A 255 -13.69 -14.75 3.04
C GLU A 255 -14.80 -15.41 2.20
N ILE A 256 -14.46 -16.32 1.27
CA ILE A 256 -15.44 -17.01 0.43
C ILE A 256 -16.37 -17.89 1.29
N TYR A 257 -15.82 -18.69 2.20
CA TYR A 257 -16.60 -19.59 3.05
C TYR A 257 -17.49 -18.84 4.05
N TYR A 258 -17.04 -17.67 4.51
CA TYR A 258 -17.86 -16.76 5.30
C TYR A 258 -19.11 -16.32 4.55
N TYR A 259 -18.96 -15.85 3.31
CA TYR A 259 -20.10 -15.46 2.48
C TYR A 259 -21.02 -16.65 2.13
N LEU A 260 -20.44 -17.85 1.98
CA LEU A 260 -21.21 -19.09 1.78
C LEU A 260 -21.89 -19.61 3.06
N LYS A 261 -21.53 -19.07 4.24
CA LYS A 261 -21.95 -19.56 5.56
C LYS A 261 -21.58 -21.04 5.79
N ASP A 262 -20.50 -21.51 5.16
CA ASP A 262 -20.00 -22.87 5.33
C ASP A 262 -18.99 -22.93 6.49
N LYS A 263 -19.51 -23.09 7.70
CA LYS A 263 -18.69 -23.14 8.92
C LYS A 263 -17.70 -24.31 8.92
N LYS A 264 -18.07 -25.43 8.28
CA LYS A 264 -17.22 -26.62 8.27
C LYS A 264 -15.96 -26.36 7.45
N SER A 265 -16.14 -25.97 6.19
CA SER A 265 -15.01 -25.68 5.30
C SER A 265 -14.18 -24.49 5.80
N PHE A 266 -14.84 -23.50 6.42
CA PHE A 266 -14.15 -22.41 7.10
C PHE A 266 -13.19 -22.91 8.19
N ASN A 267 -13.67 -23.77 9.08
CA ASN A 267 -12.87 -24.31 10.17
C ASN A 267 -11.75 -25.23 9.67
N ASP A 268 -12.01 -25.99 8.60
CA ASP A 268 -11.00 -26.83 7.95
C ASP A 268 -9.82 -25.98 7.43
N VAL A 269 -10.09 -24.79 6.86
CA VAL A 269 -9.04 -23.86 6.43
C VAL A 269 -8.27 -23.27 7.62
N ILE A 270 -8.94 -22.92 8.72
CA ILE A 270 -8.26 -22.46 9.94
C ILE A 270 -7.33 -23.53 10.50
N LEU A 271 -7.77 -24.79 10.52
CA LEU A 271 -6.95 -25.92 10.95
C LEU A 271 -5.74 -26.12 10.02
N GLU A 272 -5.94 -25.98 8.72
CA GLU A 272 -4.86 -26.07 7.73
C GLU A 272 -3.80 -24.99 7.94
N ILE A 273 -4.23 -23.73 8.13
CA ILE A 273 -3.32 -22.62 8.45
C ILE A 273 -2.51 -22.94 9.73
N ARG A 274 -3.18 -23.41 10.79
CA ARG A 274 -2.53 -23.73 12.07
C ARG A 274 -1.49 -24.85 11.96
N ASN A 275 -1.74 -25.84 11.11
CA ASN A 275 -0.85 -26.99 10.91
C ASN A 275 0.28 -26.70 9.90
N SER A 276 0.18 -25.61 9.15
CA SER A 276 1.15 -25.21 8.15
C SER A 276 2.31 -24.41 8.73
N SER A 277 3.46 -24.42 8.05
CA SER A 277 4.61 -23.56 8.36
C SER A 277 4.55 -22.21 7.62
N LEU A 278 3.36 -21.65 7.42
CA LEU A 278 3.17 -20.39 6.70
C LEU A 278 3.76 -19.20 7.49
N LYS A 279 4.32 -18.23 6.75
CA LYS A 279 4.73 -16.95 7.36
C LYS A 279 3.50 -16.06 7.47
N LEU A 280 3.01 -15.90 8.69
CA LEU A 280 1.90 -15.00 9.01
C LEU A 280 2.47 -13.60 9.29
N ASP A 281 1.95 -12.60 8.60
CA ASP A 281 2.19 -11.21 8.96
C ASP A 281 1.28 -10.79 10.13
N ASN A 282 1.56 -9.63 10.73
CA ASN A 282 0.80 -9.15 11.89
C ASN A 282 -0.68 -8.96 11.54
N TYR A 283 -0.99 -8.48 10.33
CA TYR A 283 -2.36 -8.29 9.88
C TYR A 283 -3.13 -9.62 9.79
N SER A 284 -2.54 -10.65 9.18
CA SER A 284 -3.17 -11.96 9.08
C SER A 284 -3.36 -12.60 10.46
N LEU A 285 -2.42 -12.40 11.39
CA LEU A 285 -2.56 -12.89 12.77
C LEU A 285 -3.73 -12.23 13.50
N ASP A 286 -3.85 -10.90 13.42
CA ASP A 286 -4.93 -10.17 14.06
C ASP A 286 -6.28 -10.53 13.45
N LEU A 287 -6.33 -10.67 12.12
CA LEU A 287 -7.52 -11.16 11.42
C LEU A 287 -7.87 -12.57 11.92
N LEU A 288 -6.95 -13.54 11.90
CA LEU A 288 -7.24 -14.89 12.36
C LEU A 288 -7.71 -14.91 13.82
N ARG A 289 -7.14 -14.08 14.70
CA ARG A 289 -7.61 -13.94 16.09
C ARG A 289 -9.04 -13.46 16.17
N PHE A 290 -9.37 -12.39 15.45
CA PHE A 290 -10.74 -11.85 15.40
C PHE A 290 -11.76 -12.94 15.04
N TRP A 291 -11.47 -13.71 13.99
CA TRP A 291 -12.37 -14.76 13.51
C TRP A 291 -12.44 -15.97 14.46
N ILE A 292 -11.36 -16.28 15.18
CA ILE A 292 -11.34 -17.35 16.19
C ILE A 292 -12.06 -16.94 17.48
N GLU A 293 -12.01 -15.66 17.85
CA GLU A 293 -12.68 -15.12 19.04
C GLU A 293 -14.19 -15.04 18.85
N GLU A 294 -14.68 -14.61 17.69
CA GLU A 294 -16.13 -14.62 17.38
C GLU A 294 -16.75 -16.03 17.45
N GLU A 295 -15.96 -17.10 17.29
CA GLU A 295 -16.46 -18.47 17.39
C GLU A 295 -16.74 -18.91 18.84
N LYS A 296 -16.19 -18.22 19.85
CA LYS A 296 -16.42 -18.57 21.27
C LYS A 296 -17.71 -17.99 21.84
N ASP A 297 -18.28 -16.98 21.18
CA ASP A 297 -19.45 -16.24 21.64
C ASP A 297 -20.77 -16.66 20.94
N VAL A 298 -20.77 -17.77 20.19
CA VAL A 298 -21.95 -18.37 19.53
C VAL A 298 -22.09 -19.84 19.91
#